data_AF-A0A976UFM3-F1
#
_entry.id   AF-A0A976UFM3-F1
#
_cell.length_a   1.000
_cell.length_b   1.000
_cell.length_c   1.000
_cell.angle_alpha   90.00
_cell.angle_beta   90.00
_cell.angle_gamma   90.00
#
_symmetry.space_group_name_H-M   'P 1'
#
loop_
_entity.id
_entity.type
_entity.pdbx_description
1 polymer ?
#
loop_
_entity_poly.entity_id
_entity_poly.type
_entity_poly.pdbx_seq_one_letter_code
_entity_poly.pdbx_strand_id
1 'polypeptide(L)'
;MQIKEIEPIDKIKDVKNDNIDVGVRFNDNHAYTVIVRTPQNLLQEMEEEKTNFVEPGTLTIIVKELTDEIIREAIEAYLRLDDEGYWLKLCQFGDSIDISVLNKLDSQQRKRNSLIYGKRFDHPFETYLNFYVEDLDDLTFFETTLFLTILTLIVYYLLKPESFDFFSNFVK
;
A
#
# COMPACT_ATOMS: atom_id res chain seq x y z
N MET A 1 -0.36 1.26 18.28
CA MET A 1 -0.89 0.23 19.21
C MET A 1 0.29 -0.43 19.92
N GLN A 2 0.21 -0.69 21.24
CA GLN A 2 1.24 -1.44 21.97
C GLN A 2 0.71 -2.82 22.35
N ILE A 3 1.46 -3.87 21.99
CA ILE A 3 1.14 -5.24 22.35
C ILE A 3 1.30 -5.44 23.85
N LYS A 4 0.29 -6.07 24.43
CA LYS A 4 0.32 -6.59 25.80
C LYS A 4 0.79 -8.03 25.81
N GLU A 5 0.29 -8.85 24.88
CA GLU A 5 0.48 -10.30 24.88
C GLU A 5 0.30 -10.88 23.47
N ILE A 6 1.06 -11.93 23.17
CA ILE A 6 0.96 -12.74 21.96
C ILE A 6 1.00 -14.18 22.42
N GLU A 7 -0.02 -14.96 22.06
CA GLU A 7 -0.14 -16.34 22.50
C GLU A 7 -0.76 -17.21 21.39
N PRO A 8 -0.13 -18.35 21.03
CA PRO A 8 -0.79 -19.39 20.23
C PRO A 8 -2.04 -19.89 20.96
N ILE A 9 -3.17 -19.94 20.26
CA ILE A 9 -4.45 -20.38 20.84
C ILE A 9 -4.45 -21.90 21.06
N ASP A 10 -3.75 -22.63 20.19
CA ASP A 10 -3.64 -24.08 20.21
C ASP A 10 -2.19 -24.55 20.33
N LYS A 11 -2.00 -25.87 20.38
CA LYS A 11 -0.66 -26.49 20.33
C LYS A 11 -0.19 -26.65 18.89
N ILE A 12 1.03 -26.19 18.62
CA ILE A 12 1.76 -26.45 17.38
C ILE A 12 2.03 -27.95 17.26
N LYS A 13 1.58 -28.59 16.17
CA LYS A 13 1.76 -30.02 15.91
C LYS A 13 3.06 -30.27 15.13
N ASP A 14 3.33 -29.43 14.13
CA ASP A 14 4.54 -29.50 13.31
C ASP A 14 5.11 -28.09 13.08
N VAL A 15 6.29 -27.83 13.63
CA VAL A 15 6.96 -26.52 13.54
C VAL A 15 7.22 -26.09 12.09
N LYS A 16 7.32 -27.02 11.13
CA LYS A 16 7.64 -26.72 9.73
C LYS A 16 6.45 -26.83 8.81
N ASN A 17 5.38 -27.52 9.20
CA ASN A 17 4.26 -27.83 8.32
C ASN A 17 2.92 -27.78 9.05
N ASP A 18 2.58 -26.62 9.57
CA ASP A 18 1.35 -26.42 10.31
C ASP A 18 0.84 -24.98 10.17
N ASN A 19 -0.36 -24.75 10.66
CA ASN A 19 -0.92 -23.43 10.88
C ASN A 19 -1.38 -23.29 12.32
N ILE A 20 -1.43 -22.05 12.81
CA ILE A 20 -1.92 -21.78 14.15
C ILE A 20 -2.62 -20.43 14.22
N ASP A 21 -3.74 -20.40 14.93
CA ASP A 21 -4.34 -19.16 15.39
C ASP A 21 -3.51 -18.56 16.52
N VAL A 22 -3.18 -17.28 16.40
CA VAL A 22 -2.44 -16.52 17.41
C VAL A 22 -3.30 -15.36 17.88
N GLY A 23 -3.54 -15.33 19.18
CA GLY A 23 -4.19 -14.21 19.85
C GLY A 23 -3.18 -13.09 20.11
N VAL A 24 -3.50 -11.87 19.66
CA VAL A 24 -2.71 -10.67 19.92
C VAL A 24 -3.56 -9.72 20.76
N ARG A 25 -3.17 -9.49 22.01
CA ARG A 25 -3.85 -8.58 22.93
C ARG A 25 -3.07 -7.29 23.04
N PHE A 26 -3.77 -6.16 23.02
CA PHE A 26 -3.20 -4.83 23.12
C PHE A 26 -3.48 -4.20 24.48
N ASN A 27 -2.70 -3.17 24.83
CA ASN A 27 -2.82 -2.47 26.12
C ASN A 27 -4.17 -1.74 26.30
N ASP A 28 -4.88 -1.44 25.21
CA ASP A 28 -6.20 -0.82 25.20
C ASP A 28 -7.35 -1.85 25.28
N ASN A 29 -7.04 -3.10 25.61
CA ASN A 29 -7.94 -4.26 25.70
C ASN A 29 -8.57 -4.71 24.37
N HIS A 30 -8.16 -4.15 23.23
CA HIS A 30 -8.47 -4.78 21.95
C HIS A 30 -7.68 -6.08 21.81
N ALA A 31 -8.27 -7.06 21.11
CA ALA A 31 -7.61 -8.30 20.78
C ALA A 31 -7.95 -8.71 19.35
N TYR A 32 -6.95 -9.21 18.65
CA TYR A 32 -7.09 -9.75 17.30
C TYR A 32 -6.67 -11.21 17.28
N THR A 33 -7.25 -11.99 16.38
CA THR A 33 -6.78 -13.34 16.04
C THR A 33 -6.19 -13.29 14.65
N VAL A 34 -4.97 -13.79 14.49
CA VAL A 34 -4.29 -13.89 13.20
C VAL A 34 -3.89 -15.34 12.95
N ILE A 35 -3.99 -15.79 11.71
CA ILE A 35 -3.53 -17.11 11.33
C ILE A 35 -2.05 -16.99 10.94
N VAL A 36 -1.20 -17.82 11.55
CA VAL A 36 0.23 -17.91 11.21
C VAL A 36 0.50 -19.26 10.56
N ARG A 37 1.11 -19.26 9.38
CA ARG A 37 1.31 -20.48 8.56
C ARG A 37 2.74 -20.60 8.07
N THR A 38 3.18 -21.84 7.88
CA THR A 38 4.45 -22.10 7.18
C THR A 38 4.23 -22.27 5.67
N PRO A 39 5.26 -22.03 4.84
CA PRO A 39 5.20 -22.29 3.41
C PRO A 39 4.80 -23.73 3.05
N GLN A 40 5.29 -24.74 3.79
CA GLN A 40 4.92 -26.13 3.56
C GLN A 40 3.43 -26.37 3.84
N ASN A 41 2.85 -25.72 4.85
CA ASN A 41 1.44 -25.85 5.14
C ASN A 41 0.56 -25.29 4.01
N LEU A 42 0.98 -24.19 3.38
CA LEU A 42 0.30 -23.63 2.20
C LEU A 42 0.40 -24.58 0.99
N LEU A 43 1.56 -25.18 0.76
CA LEU A 43 1.73 -26.17 -0.31
C LEU A 43 0.87 -27.42 -0.08
N GLN A 44 0.81 -27.90 1.16
CA GLN A 44 -0.03 -29.03 1.52
C GLN A 44 -1.52 -28.75 1.25
N GLU A 45 -2.01 -27.57 1.62
CA GLU A 45 -3.40 -27.17 1.33
C GLU A 45 -3.69 -27.16 -0.17
N MET A 46 -2.79 -26.58 -1.00
CA MET A 46 -2.95 -26.59 -2.46
C MET A 46 -3.07 -28.02 -3.02
N GLU A 47 -2.26 -28.95 -2.52
CA GLU A 47 -2.32 -30.37 -2.91
C GLU A 47 -3.62 -31.05 -2.45
N GLU A 48 -4.06 -30.77 -1.21
CA GLU A 48 -5.30 -31.32 -0.64
C GLU A 48 -6.55 -30.81 -1.38
N GLU A 49 -6.58 -29.52 -1.70
CA GLU A 49 -7.67 -28.86 -2.41
C GLU A 49 -7.60 -29.06 -3.94
N LYS A 50 -6.46 -29.56 -4.44
CA LYS A 50 -6.18 -29.74 -5.88
C LYS A 50 -6.26 -28.42 -6.65
N THR A 51 -5.76 -27.36 -6.04
CA THR A 51 -5.70 -26.01 -6.59
C THR A 51 -4.23 -25.61 -6.81
N ASN A 52 -3.99 -24.59 -7.63
CA ASN A 52 -2.65 -24.02 -7.82
C ASN A 52 -2.43 -22.76 -6.96
N PHE A 53 -3.35 -22.46 -6.04
CA PHE A 53 -3.36 -21.27 -5.21
C PHE A 53 -4.15 -21.54 -3.93
N VAL A 54 -3.83 -20.84 -2.84
CA VAL A 54 -4.65 -20.83 -1.62
C VAL A 54 -5.73 -19.78 -1.81
N GLU A 55 -6.98 -20.15 -1.54
CA GLU A 55 -8.10 -19.23 -1.65
C GLU A 55 -7.93 -18.01 -0.73
N PRO A 56 -8.41 -16.81 -1.15
CA PRO A 56 -8.38 -15.64 -0.29
C PRO A 56 -9.22 -15.88 0.96
N GLY A 57 -8.67 -15.55 2.13
CA GLY A 57 -9.34 -15.70 3.41
C GLY A 57 -8.87 -14.66 4.43
N THR A 58 -8.95 -15.02 5.72
CA THR A 58 -8.48 -14.18 6.82
C THR A 58 -6.97 -13.90 6.71
N LEU A 59 -6.50 -12.83 7.35
CA LEU A 59 -5.08 -12.48 7.38
C LEU A 59 -4.23 -13.69 7.76
N THR A 60 -3.37 -14.03 6.82
CA THR A 60 -2.36 -15.08 6.96
C THR A 60 -0.99 -14.43 7.04
N ILE A 61 -0.32 -14.59 8.17
CA ILE A 61 1.09 -14.24 8.35
C ILE A 61 1.92 -15.47 8.01
N ILE A 62 2.83 -15.34 7.05
CA ILE A 62 3.67 -16.45 6.60
C ILE A 62 5.02 -16.36 7.32
N VAL A 63 5.37 -17.43 8.03
CA VAL A 63 6.64 -17.53 8.76
C VAL A 63 7.43 -18.75 8.32
N LYS A 64 8.76 -18.70 8.49
CA LYS A 64 9.62 -19.82 8.11
C LYS A 64 9.32 -21.09 8.91
N GLU A 65 9.13 -20.94 10.22
CA GLU A 65 8.86 -22.00 11.19
C GLU A 65 7.97 -21.45 12.31
N LEU A 66 7.12 -22.28 12.90
CA LEU A 66 6.25 -21.91 14.03
C LEU A 66 7.02 -22.03 15.35
N THR A 67 7.84 -21.03 15.65
CA THR A 67 8.45 -20.86 16.97
C THR A 67 7.97 -19.57 17.61
N ASP A 68 7.88 -19.51 18.94
CA ASP A 68 7.41 -18.33 19.66
C ASP A 68 8.18 -17.05 19.27
N GLU A 69 9.49 -17.19 19.05
CA GLU A 69 10.37 -16.10 18.64
C GLU A 69 10.01 -15.58 17.24
N ILE A 70 9.88 -16.47 16.25
CA ILE A 70 9.57 -16.10 14.87
C ILE A 70 8.15 -15.55 14.76
N ILE A 71 7.19 -16.16 15.46
CA ILE A 71 5.79 -15.70 15.50
C ILE A 71 5.73 -14.27 16.06
N ARG A 72 6.40 -14.01 17.18
CA ARG A 72 6.47 -12.69 17.79
C ARG A 72 7.14 -11.67 16.88
N GLU A 73 8.28 -12.01 16.30
CA GLU A 73 9.01 -11.13 15.38
C GLU A 73 8.12 -10.70 14.20
N ALA A 74 7.41 -11.67 13.60
CA ALA A 74 6.53 -11.42 12.47
C ALA A 74 5.36 -10.50 12.85
N ILE A 75 4.65 -10.79 13.96
CA ILE A 75 3.52 -9.96 14.40
C ILE A 75 3.97 -8.54 14.74
N GLU A 76 5.12 -8.38 15.41
CA GLU A 76 5.69 -7.07 15.69
C GLU A 76 6.09 -6.31 14.41
N ALA A 77 6.58 -7.02 13.38
CA ALA A 77 6.87 -6.40 12.09
C ALA A 77 5.60 -5.84 11.43
N TYR A 78 4.51 -6.60 11.41
CA TYR A 78 3.21 -6.13 10.87
C TYR A 78 2.67 -4.90 11.61
N LEU A 79 2.98 -4.73 12.89
CA LEU A 79 2.59 -3.54 13.66
C LEU A 79 3.49 -2.33 13.40
N ARG A 80 4.75 -2.55 13.01
CA ARG A 80 5.71 -1.48 12.70
C ARG A 80 5.59 -0.97 11.27
N LEU A 81 5.11 -1.80 10.34
CA LEU A 81 5.12 -1.49 8.91
C LEU A 81 4.13 -0.37 8.51
N ASP A 82 3.07 -0.14 9.29
CA ASP A 82 2.10 0.94 8.99
C ASP A 82 1.70 1.76 10.21
N ASP A 83 1.11 2.92 9.95
CA ASP A 83 0.42 3.79 10.89
C ASP A 83 -0.53 3.00 11.82
N GLU A 84 -0.02 2.65 12.99
CA GLU A 84 -0.73 1.98 14.06
C GLU A 84 -1.31 0.59 13.73
N GLY A 85 -0.61 -0.21 12.92
CA GLY A 85 -1.04 -1.58 12.60
C GLY A 85 -2.24 -1.62 11.66
N TYR A 86 -2.21 -0.78 10.63
CA TYR A 86 -3.27 -0.66 9.62
C TYR A 86 -3.69 -2.02 9.04
N TRP A 87 -2.75 -2.86 8.57
CA TRP A 87 -3.11 -4.17 8.00
C TRP A 87 -3.85 -5.07 8.99
N LEU A 88 -3.45 -5.07 10.27
CA LEU A 88 -4.13 -5.86 11.30
C LEU A 88 -5.56 -5.38 11.52
N LYS A 89 -5.77 -4.05 11.58
CA LYS A 89 -7.11 -3.45 11.71
C LYS A 89 -7.97 -3.76 10.49
N LEU A 90 -7.43 -3.55 9.28
CA LEU A 90 -8.17 -3.76 8.03
C LEU A 90 -8.62 -5.22 7.90
N CYS A 91 -7.73 -6.17 8.16
CA CYS A 91 -8.04 -7.59 8.06
C CYS A 91 -9.02 -8.06 9.13
N GLN A 92 -8.94 -7.53 10.37
CA GLN A 92 -9.94 -7.80 11.40
C GLN A 92 -11.36 -7.43 10.94
N PHE A 93 -11.48 -6.36 10.15
CA PHE A 93 -12.74 -5.91 9.63
C PHE A 93 -13.13 -6.58 8.29
N GLY A 94 -12.26 -7.39 7.68
CA GLY A 94 -12.44 -7.94 6.33
C GLY A 94 -13.79 -8.62 6.12
N ASP A 95 -14.25 -9.38 7.11
CA ASP A 95 -15.54 -10.11 7.05
C ASP A 95 -16.75 -9.27 7.49
N SER A 96 -16.50 -8.05 8.01
CA SER A 96 -17.53 -7.18 8.60
C SER A 96 -17.73 -5.86 7.84
N ILE A 97 -16.76 -5.45 7.03
CA ILE A 97 -16.90 -4.28 6.16
C ILE A 97 -17.81 -4.66 5.01
N ASP A 98 -18.95 -3.99 4.95
CA ASP A 98 -19.84 -4.09 3.82
C ASP A 98 -19.16 -3.53 2.56
N ILE A 99 -19.28 -4.26 1.44
CA ILE A 99 -18.68 -3.88 0.15
C ILE A 99 -19.13 -2.48 -0.31
N SER A 100 -20.30 -1.99 0.09
CA SER A 100 -20.76 -0.64 -0.21
C SER A 100 -19.85 0.45 0.37
N VAL A 101 -19.21 0.19 1.52
CA VAL A 101 -18.24 1.10 2.13
C VAL A 101 -17.01 1.20 1.22
N LEU A 102 -16.49 0.05 0.78
CA LEU A 102 -15.34 0.00 -0.13
C LEU A 102 -15.67 0.62 -1.50
N ASN A 103 -16.85 0.33 -2.06
CA ASN A 103 -17.31 0.92 -3.31
C ASN A 103 -17.44 2.45 -3.21
N LYS A 104 -17.90 2.96 -2.06
CA LYS A 104 -17.97 4.40 -1.81
C LYS A 104 -16.56 5.01 -1.76
N LEU A 105 -15.62 4.38 -1.06
CA LEU A 105 -14.23 4.84 -1.01
C LEU A 105 -13.59 4.84 -2.40
N ASP A 106 -13.79 3.78 -3.19
CA ASP A 106 -13.30 3.69 -4.57
C ASP A 106 -13.88 4.81 -5.45
N SER A 107 -15.20 5.06 -5.37
CA SER A 107 -15.83 6.14 -6.12
C SER A 107 -15.28 7.53 -5.77
N GLN A 108 -14.99 7.77 -4.49
CA GLN A 108 -14.38 9.01 -4.01
C GLN A 108 -12.93 9.14 -4.48
N GLN A 109 -12.17 8.04 -4.47
CA GLN A 109 -10.81 8.02 -4.98
C GLN A 109 -10.76 8.32 -6.47
N ARG A 110 -11.58 7.64 -7.28
CA ARG A 110 -11.69 7.90 -8.72
C ARG A 110 -12.06 9.35 -9.01
N LYS A 111 -13.00 9.92 -8.25
CA LYS A 111 -13.37 11.33 -8.39
C LYS A 111 -12.19 12.26 -8.07
N ARG A 112 -11.47 12.02 -6.98
CA ARG A 112 -10.24 12.78 -6.66
C ARG A 112 -9.19 12.67 -7.75
N ASN A 113 -8.90 11.45 -8.20
CA ASN A 113 -7.95 11.20 -9.29
C ASN A 113 -8.38 11.93 -10.56
N SER A 114 -9.67 11.94 -10.91
CA SER A 114 -10.17 12.69 -12.07
C SER A 114 -10.02 14.20 -11.92
N LEU A 115 -10.09 14.76 -10.70
CA LEU A 115 -9.87 16.18 -10.46
C LEU A 115 -8.38 16.57 -10.49
N ILE A 116 -7.50 15.68 -10.05
CA ILE A 116 -6.05 15.90 -9.99
C ILE A 116 -5.39 15.64 -11.35
N TYR A 117 -5.79 14.56 -12.03
CA TYR A 117 -5.17 14.06 -13.27
C TYR A 117 -6.01 14.28 -14.53
N GLY A 118 -7.25 14.77 -14.40
CA GLY A 118 -8.19 15.00 -15.52
C GLY A 118 -7.82 16.12 -16.49
N LYS A 119 -6.53 16.51 -16.56
CA LYS A 119 -5.98 17.28 -17.68
C LYS A 119 -4.86 16.58 -18.44
N ARG A 120 -4.40 15.37 -18.08
CA ARG A 120 -3.23 14.81 -18.78
C ARG A 120 -3.14 13.32 -19.06
N PHE A 121 -3.92 12.42 -18.45
CA PHE A 121 -3.68 10.98 -18.67
C PHE A 121 -4.94 10.12 -18.73
N ASP A 122 -5.57 10.08 -19.90
CA ASP A 122 -6.53 9.04 -20.30
C ASP A 122 -5.79 7.83 -20.91
N HIS A 123 -5.06 7.03 -20.12
CA HIS A 123 -4.74 5.61 -20.36
C HIS A 123 -3.89 5.01 -19.20
N PRO A 124 -3.97 3.69 -18.94
CA PRO A 124 -3.83 3.12 -17.61
C PRO A 124 -2.36 2.98 -17.18
N PHE A 125 -1.96 3.77 -16.19
CA PHE A 125 -0.69 3.65 -15.48
C PHE A 125 -0.98 3.52 -13.98
N GLU A 126 -1.64 2.44 -13.56
CA GLU A 126 -1.83 2.14 -12.13
C GLU A 126 -1.34 0.73 -11.81
N THR A 127 -0.03 0.57 -11.65
CA THR A 127 0.49 -0.55 -10.85
C THR A 127 1.82 -0.26 -10.13
N TYR A 128 2.62 0.73 -10.52
CA TYR A 128 3.99 0.85 -9.95
C TYR A 128 4.40 2.19 -9.33
N LEU A 129 3.56 3.22 -9.31
CA LEU A 129 3.98 4.56 -8.87
C LEU A 129 3.37 5.07 -7.56
N ASN A 130 2.78 4.19 -6.74
CA ASN A 130 2.39 4.56 -5.36
C ASN A 130 3.51 4.30 -4.33
N PHE A 131 4.71 3.91 -4.78
CA PHE A 131 5.86 3.72 -3.88
C PHE A 131 6.81 4.93 -3.80
N TYR A 132 6.48 6.07 -4.42
CA TYR A 132 7.42 7.21 -4.48
C TYR A 132 6.81 8.60 -4.31
N VAL A 133 5.54 8.72 -3.90
CA VAL A 133 4.92 10.03 -3.64
C VAL A 133 4.51 10.13 -2.18
N GLU A 134 5.48 9.97 -1.28
CA GLU A 134 5.30 10.32 0.13
C GLU A 134 5.77 11.74 0.46
N ASP A 135 6.55 12.39 -0.40
CA ASP A 135 7.03 13.75 -0.11
C ASP A 135 6.30 14.81 -0.92
N LEU A 136 5.51 15.63 -0.23
CA LEU A 136 4.91 16.87 -0.74
C LEU A 136 5.96 17.90 -1.23
N ASP A 137 7.26 17.64 -1.04
CA ASP A 137 8.38 18.51 -1.45
C ASP A 137 8.68 18.45 -2.96
N ASP A 138 8.19 17.44 -3.68
CA ASP A 138 8.43 17.29 -5.12
C ASP A 138 7.50 18.15 -5.99
N LEU A 139 6.40 18.66 -5.45
CA LEU A 139 5.55 19.62 -6.17
C LEU A 139 6.30 20.96 -6.36
N THR A 140 7.04 21.39 -5.33
CA THR A 140 7.93 22.56 -5.42
C THR A 140 9.10 22.34 -6.37
N PHE A 141 9.64 21.12 -6.43
CA PHE A 141 10.70 20.76 -7.39
C PHE A 141 10.20 20.76 -8.85
N PHE A 142 8.98 20.25 -9.07
CA PHE A 142 8.34 20.27 -10.38
C PHE A 142 8.00 21.70 -10.84
N GLU A 143 7.44 22.53 -9.96
CA GLU A 143 7.12 23.94 -10.25
C GLU A 143 8.37 24.76 -10.58
N THR A 144 9.45 24.59 -9.81
CA THR A 144 10.72 25.29 -10.07
C THR A 144 11.37 24.87 -11.37
N THR A 145 11.36 23.57 -11.68
CA THR A 145 11.91 23.04 -12.94
C THR A 145 11.12 23.53 -14.15
N LEU A 146 9.78 23.57 -14.04
CA LEU A 146 8.89 24.11 -15.09
C LEU A 146 9.11 25.61 -15.31
N PHE A 147 9.29 26.38 -14.23
CA PHE A 147 9.54 27.82 -14.32
C PHE A 147 10.88 28.12 -15.00
N LEU A 148 11.94 27.37 -14.67
CA LEU A 148 13.26 27.51 -15.28
C LEU A 148 13.26 27.11 -16.76
N THR A 149 12.47 26.09 -17.15
CA THR A 149 12.34 25.72 -18.58
C THR A 149 11.58 26.77 -19.38
N ILE A 150 10.53 27.37 -18.83
CA ILE A 150 9.82 28.47 -19.48
C ILE A 150 10.73 29.71 -19.60
N LEU A 151 11.46 30.05 -18.54
CA LEU A 151 12.38 31.19 -18.55
C LEU A 151 13.51 31.03 -19.57
N THR A 152 14.09 29.83 -19.66
CA THR A 152 15.15 29.55 -20.65
C THR A 152 14.62 29.57 -22.08
N LEU A 153 13.39 29.10 -22.33
CA LEU A 153 12.73 29.23 -23.62
C LEU A 153 12.47 30.71 -23.97
N ILE A 154 11.98 31.52 -23.04
CA ILE A 154 11.76 32.96 -23.24
C ILE A 154 13.08 33.66 -23.59
N VAL A 155 14.14 33.40 -22.82
CA VAL A 155 15.47 33.98 -23.08
C VAL A 155 16.02 33.52 -24.44
N TYR A 156 15.88 32.24 -24.79
CA TYR A 156 16.28 31.72 -26.09
C TYR A 156 15.54 32.40 -27.24
N TYR A 157 14.24 32.64 -27.10
CA TYR A 157 13.46 33.38 -28.09
C TYR A 157 13.89 34.84 -28.17
N LEU A 158 14.10 35.53 -27.05
CA LEU A 158 14.55 36.93 -27.04
C LEU A 158 15.96 37.13 -27.60
N LEU A 159 16.82 36.11 -27.54
CA LEU A 159 18.17 36.14 -28.10
C LEU A 159 18.24 35.77 -29.58
N LYS A 160 17.14 35.25 -30.17
CA LYS A 160 17.06 35.06 -31.62
C LYS A 160 16.71 36.39 -32.30
N PRO A 161 17.55 36.92 -33.20
CA PRO A 161 17.27 38.21 -33.86
C PRO A 161 15.99 38.23 -34.70
N GLU A 162 15.51 37.06 -35.16
CA GLU A 162 14.27 36.91 -35.93
C GLU A 162 12.98 37.00 -35.09
N SER A 163 13.06 36.95 -33.75
CA SER A 163 11.88 36.98 -32.88
C SER A 163 11.34 38.39 -32.62
N PHE A 164 12.14 39.43 -32.87
CA PHE A 164 11.71 40.82 -32.76
C PHE A 164 10.65 41.19 -33.83
N ASP A 165 10.66 40.52 -34.99
CA ASP A 165 9.63 40.69 -36.03
C ASP A 165 8.27 40.11 -35.62
N PHE A 166 8.25 39.13 -34.71
CA PHE A 166 7.01 38.59 -34.17
C PHE A 166 6.33 39.57 -33.21
N PHE A 167 7.09 40.24 -32.34
CA PHE A 167 6.54 41.24 -31.41
C PHE A 167 6.18 42.57 -32.09
N SER A 168 6.89 42.97 -33.15
CA SER A 168 6.57 44.20 -33.88
C SER A 168 5.22 44.14 -34.61
N ASN A 169 4.79 42.94 -35.03
CA ASN A 169 3.47 42.70 -35.63
C ASN A 169 2.32 42.63 -34.60
N PHE A 170 2.62 42.48 -33.31
CA PHE A 170 1.61 42.43 -32.24
C PHE A 170 1.30 43.82 -31.65
N VAL A 171 2.14 44.82 -31.93
CA VAL A 171 2.03 46.22 -31.41
C VAL A 171 1.57 47.21 -32.50
N LYS A 172 1.02 46.71 -33.62
CA LYS A 172 0.22 47.51 -34.57
C LYS A 172 -1.27 47.27 -34.32
#